data_AF-A0A2S0UM16-F1
#
_entry.id   AF-A0A2S0UM16-F1
#
_cell.length_a   1.000
_cell.length_b   1.000
_cell.length_c   1.000
_cell.angle_alpha   90.00
_cell.angle_beta   90.00
_cell.angle_gamma   90.00
#
_symmetry.space_group_name_H-M   'P 1'
#
loop_
_entity.id
_entity.type
_entity.pdbx_description
1 polymer ?
#
loop_
_entity_poly.entity_id
_entity_poly.type
_entity_poly.pdbx_seq_one_letter_code
_entity_poly.pdbx_strand_id
1 'polypeptide(L)'
;MIDQGGARICRPVSLVRTCAGCAIKTKILSRSFDRRINVTHFMSRFSPTWPCQMTLNDLATRLGVPARQIRFLIAEGILPPAAKTGRAADGYDETHVLKGQRYLALHRMGMKPGSIKVLMAFDDAVPILQAGGVELRVIPGISPEAIDVDAVLRAVEAALRAYVAKG
;
A
#
# COMPACT_ATOMS: atom_id res chain seq x y z
N MET A 1 -37.73 34.36 9.35
CA MET A 1 -37.52 33.36 8.29
C MET A 1 -36.28 32.58 8.70
N ILE A 2 -36.48 31.45 9.36
CA ILE A 2 -35.43 30.64 9.99
C ILE A 2 -35.22 29.43 9.07
N ASP A 3 -33.99 29.20 8.61
CA ASP A 3 -33.62 27.91 8.03
C ASP A 3 -32.48 27.31 8.86
N GLN A 4 -32.68 26.06 9.27
CA GLN A 4 -31.88 25.34 10.26
C GLN A 4 -30.93 24.37 9.56
N GLY A 5 -29.74 24.21 10.15
CA GLY A 5 -28.75 23.23 9.73
C GLY A 5 -29.23 21.78 9.84
N GLY A 6 -29.17 21.07 8.72
CA GLY A 6 -29.41 19.64 8.64
C GLY A 6 -28.13 18.83 8.80
N ALA A 7 -27.75 18.53 10.05
CA ALA A 7 -26.76 17.50 10.36
C ALA A 7 -27.29 16.12 9.95
N ARG A 8 -26.69 15.49 8.93
CA ARG A 8 -26.98 14.10 8.58
C ARG A 8 -26.12 13.16 9.40
N ILE A 9 -26.71 12.72 10.51
CA ILE A 9 -26.26 11.65 11.38
C ILE A 9 -26.45 10.31 10.65
N CYS A 10 -25.37 9.55 10.45
CA CYS A 10 -25.46 8.16 9.98
C CYS A 10 -26.13 7.29 11.07
N ARG A 11 -27.37 6.86 10.84
CA ARG A 11 -28.04 5.82 11.64
C ARG A 11 -27.55 4.43 11.19
N PRO A 12 -27.31 3.48 12.12
CA PRO A 12 -27.06 2.09 11.77
C PRO A 12 -28.39 1.42 11.40
N VAL A 13 -28.54 0.99 10.14
CA VAL A 13 -29.59 0.06 9.75
C VAL A 13 -29.08 -1.36 9.99
N SER A 14 -29.59 -1.98 11.05
CA SER A 14 -29.53 -3.40 11.30
C SER A 14 -30.37 -4.14 10.25
N LEU A 15 -29.70 -4.80 9.30
CA LEU A 15 -30.34 -5.83 8.48
C LEU A 15 -29.48 -7.08 8.49
N VAL A 16 -29.80 -7.96 9.44
CA VAL A 16 -29.37 -9.35 9.46
C VAL A 16 -29.96 -10.02 8.22
N ARG A 17 -29.11 -10.31 7.22
CA ARG A 17 -29.42 -11.30 6.19
C ARG A 17 -28.57 -12.54 6.46
N THR A 18 -29.24 -13.55 6.99
CA THR A 18 -28.81 -14.94 6.97
C THR A 18 -28.71 -15.40 5.52
N CYS A 19 -27.50 -15.60 5.01
CA CYS A 19 -27.28 -16.43 3.84
C CYS A 19 -26.89 -17.83 4.31
N ALA A 20 -27.83 -18.75 4.12
CA ALA A 20 -27.64 -20.18 4.20
C ALA A 20 -26.66 -20.65 3.12
N GLY A 21 -25.82 -21.62 3.47
CA GLY A 21 -25.11 -22.47 2.51
C GLY A 21 -23.64 -22.15 2.31
N CYS A 22 -22.78 -22.64 3.21
CA CYS A 22 -21.53 -23.26 2.79
C CYS A 22 -21.02 -24.20 3.89
N ALA A 23 -21.30 -25.49 3.72
CA ALA A 23 -20.80 -26.55 4.59
C ALA A 23 -19.32 -26.81 4.26
N ILE A 24 -18.42 -26.56 5.21
CA ILE A 24 -17.05 -27.07 5.13
C ILE A 24 -16.85 -28.01 6.33
N LYS A 25 -16.74 -29.30 6.00
CA LYS A 25 -16.46 -30.40 6.93
C LYS A 25 -15.14 -30.13 7.66
N THR A 26 -15.21 -29.92 8.96
CA THR A 26 -14.05 -29.94 9.84
C THR A 26 -13.62 -31.39 10.06
N LYS A 27 -12.62 -31.86 9.30
CA LYS A 27 -11.91 -33.11 9.64
C LYS A 27 -10.64 -32.75 10.40
N ILE A 28 -10.76 -32.79 11.71
CA ILE A 28 -9.65 -32.80 12.65
C ILE A 28 -8.87 -34.09 12.40
N LEU A 29 -7.64 -33.97 11.89
CA LEU A 29 -6.65 -35.03 12.01
C LEU A 29 -5.42 -34.45 12.71
N SER A 30 -5.46 -34.54 14.04
CA SER A 30 -4.31 -34.33 14.91
C SER A 30 -3.33 -35.49 14.72
N ARG A 31 -2.14 -35.25 14.18
CA ARG A 31 -0.96 -36.08 14.48
C ARG A 31 0.28 -35.20 14.60
N SER A 32 0.87 -35.33 15.78
CA SER A 32 2.01 -34.63 16.33
C SER A 32 3.29 -34.82 15.52
N PHE A 33 4.00 -33.73 15.23
CA PHE A 33 5.46 -33.77 15.06
C PHE A 33 6.11 -32.40 15.35
N ASP A 34 6.66 -32.36 16.57
CA ASP A 34 7.78 -31.61 17.17
C ASP A 34 8.18 -30.14 16.87
N ARG A 35 8.45 -29.49 18.01
CA ARG A 35 9.14 -28.24 18.38
C ARG A 35 9.99 -27.49 17.35
N ARG A 36 9.61 -26.22 17.09
CA ARG A 36 10.34 -24.96 17.36
C ARG A 36 9.70 -23.83 16.53
N ILE A 37 9.89 -22.59 16.97
CA ILE A 37 9.33 -21.33 16.44
C ILE A 37 7.94 -20.98 17.02
N ASN A 38 8.01 -20.21 18.11
CA ASN A 38 6.88 -19.54 18.75
C ASN A 38 6.55 -18.27 17.93
N VAL A 39 5.59 -18.35 17.00
CA VAL A 39 5.05 -17.19 16.25
C VAL A 39 3.59 -16.96 16.62
N THR A 40 3.26 -16.99 17.91
CA THR A 40 1.94 -16.56 18.39
C THR A 40 1.92 -15.05 18.66
N HIS A 41 2.15 -14.25 17.60
CA HIS A 41 1.70 -12.85 17.56
C HIS A 41 1.68 -12.20 16.16
N PHE A 42 1.27 -12.90 15.10
CA PHE A 42 1.17 -12.28 13.79
C PHE A 42 0.06 -12.85 12.90
N MET A 43 -1.17 -12.96 13.41
CA MET A 43 -2.33 -13.32 12.57
C MET A 43 -3.62 -12.67 13.10
N SER A 44 -3.82 -11.36 12.89
CA SER A 44 -5.18 -10.74 12.90
C SER A 44 -5.24 -9.28 12.42
N ARG A 45 -4.63 -8.90 11.28
CA ARG A 45 -4.87 -7.52 10.76
C ARG A 45 -4.93 -7.30 9.24
N PHE A 46 -4.87 -8.34 8.43
CA PHE A 46 -5.13 -8.19 6.99
C PHE A 46 -6.58 -8.55 6.68
N SER A 47 -7.47 -7.56 6.87
CA SER A 47 -8.75 -7.56 6.16
C SER A 47 -8.57 -6.71 4.91
N PRO A 48 -8.72 -7.26 3.68
CA PRO A 48 -8.67 -6.49 2.46
C PRO A 48 -10.04 -5.82 2.28
N THR A 49 -10.26 -4.69 2.95
CA THR A 49 -11.47 -3.89 2.74
C THR A 49 -11.30 -3.01 1.51
N TRP A 50 -12.08 -3.34 0.47
CA TRP A 50 -12.55 -2.53 -0.66
C TRP A 50 -12.14 -1.04 -0.70
N PRO A 51 -11.79 -0.48 -1.87
CA PRO A 51 -11.35 0.91 -1.99
C PRO A 51 -12.49 1.87 -1.65
N CYS A 52 -12.44 2.46 -0.45
CA CYS A 52 -13.26 3.61 -0.09
C CYS A 52 -12.80 4.80 -0.93
N GLN A 53 -13.48 5.02 -2.06
CA GLN A 53 -13.19 6.15 -2.92
C GLN A 53 -13.52 7.46 -2.18
N MET A 54 -12.54 8.34 -2.04
CA MET A 54 -12.65 9.61 -1.30
C MET A 54 -12.44 10.81 -2.21
N THR A 55 -13.00 11.96 -1.82
CA THR A 55 -12.83 13.20 -2.57
C THR A 55 -11.44 13.80 -2.45
N LEU A 56 -11.07 14.70 -3.38
CA LEU A 56 -9.82 15.47 -3.26
C LEU A 56 -9.84 16.31 -1.99
N ASN A 57 -11.01 16.83 -1.61
CA ASN A 57 -11.17 17.54 -0.34
C ASN A 57 -11.02 16.59 0.85
N ASP A 58 -11.59 15.38 0.81
CA ASP A 58 -11.39 14.40 1.88
C ASP A 58 -9.90 14.03 2.03
N LEU A 59 -9.21 13.82 0.91
CA LEU A 59 -7.77 13.55 0.89
C LEU A 59 -6.96 14.74 1.44
N ALA A 60 -7.32 15.97 1.05
CA ALA A 60 -6.72 17.20 1.56
C ALA A 60 -6.87 17.33 3.08
N THR A 61 -8.08 17.10 3.59
CA THR A 61 -8.37 17.11 5.03
C THR A 61 -7.59 16.04 5.77
N ARG A 62 -7.52 14.81 5.23
CA ARG A 62 -6.77 13.70 5.86
C ARG A 62 -5.26 13.93 5.89
N LEU A 63 -4.70 14.52 4.83
CA LEU A 63 -3.27 14.81 4.75
C LEU A 63 -2.88 16.12 5.42
N GLY A 64 -3.84 16.98 5.77
CA GLY A 64 -3.58 18.30 6.36
C GLY A 64 -2.89 19.26 5.38
N VAL A 65 -3.17 19.16 4.09
CA VAL A 65 -2.55 19.98 3.04
C VAL A 65 -3.61 20.54 2.08
N PRO A 66 -3.37 21.70 1.45
CA PRO A 66 -4.32 22.26 0.50
C PRO A 66 -4.46 21.37 -0.76
N ALA A 67 -5.67 21.30 -1.32
CA ALA A 67 -5.96 20.54 -2.54
C ALA A 67 -5.06 20.94 -3.74
N ARG A 68 -4.55 22.18 -3.76
CA ARG A 68 -3.56 22.63 -4.76
C ARG A 68 -2.23 21.88 -4.64
N GLN A 69 -1.77 21.63 -3.42
CA GLN A 69 -0.53 20.88 -3.18
C GLN A 69 -0.68 19.43 -3.62
N ILE A 70 -1.83 18.80 -3.37
CA ILE A 70 -2.10 17.44 -3.88
C ILE A 70 -2.04 17.40 -5.40
N ARG A 71 -2.67 18.37 -6.10
CA ARG A 71 -2.58 18.46 -7.57
C ARG A 71 -1.14 18.62 -8.06
N PHE A 72 -0.32 19.40 -7.36
CA PHE A 72 1.12 19.50 -7.65
C PHE A 72 1.82 18.15 -7.49
N LEU A 73 1.59 17.42 -6.40
CA LEU A 73 2.21 16.10 -6.17
C LEU A 73 1.80 15.07 -7.23
N ILE A 74 0.55 15.13 -7.72
CA ILE A 74 0.08 14.29 -8.82
C ILE A 74 0.79 14.68 -10.14
N ALA A 75 0.87 15.98 -10.44
CA ALA A 75 1.54 16.48 -11.65
C ALA A 75 3.03 16.13 -11.69
N GLU A 76 3.69 16.15 -10.53
CA GLU A 76 5.09 15.72 -10.38
C GLU A 76 5.29 14.20 -10.43
N GLY A 77 4.20 13.42 -10.48
CA GLY A 77 4.23 11.96 -10.49
C GLY A 77 4.64 11.34 -9.14
N ILE A 78 4.53 12.10 -8.05
CA ILE A 78 4.83 11.63 -6.69
C ILE A 78 3.64 10.86 -6.12
N LEU A 79 2.42 11.37 -6.35
CA LEU A 79 1.18 10.65 -6.07
C LEU A 79 0.59 10.09 -7.37
N PRO A 80 -0.04 8.91 -7.32
CA PRO A 80 -0.75 8.37 -8.48
C PRO A 80 -1.93 9.28 -8.87
N PRO A 81 -2.34 9.27 -10.16
CA PRO A 81 -3.54 9.95 -10.59
C PRO A 81 -4.79 9.28 -10.01
N ALA A 82 -5.87 10.06 -9.85
CA ALA A 82 -7.14 9.53 -9.40
C ALA A 82 -7.69 8.47 -10.37
N ALA A 83 -8.33 7.43 -9.85
CA ALA A 83 -8.90 6.34 -10.66
C ALA A 83 -10.06 6.79 -11.57
N LYS A 84 -10.68 7.93 -11.26
CA LYS A 84 -11.74 8.58 -12.06
C LYS A 84 -11.48 10.08 -12.07
N THR A 85 -11.79 10.73 -13.19
CA THR A 85 -11.65 12.18 -13.36
C THR A 85 -12.95 12.74 -13.97
N GLY A 86 -13.51 13.82 -13.40
CA GLY A 86 -14.78 14.41 -13.87
C GLY A 86 -15.55 15.22 -12.81
N ARG A 87 -16.75 15.73 -13.17
CA ARG A 87 -17.58 16.62 -12.33
C ARG A 87 -18.08 16.00 -11.01
N ALA A 88 -18.02 14.68 -10.89
CA ALA A 88 -18.34 13.96 -9.66
C ALA A 88 -17.68 12.57 -9.70
N ALA A 89 -16.37 12.48 -9.45
CA ALA A 89 -15.70 11.21 -9.17
C ALA A 89 -14.25 11.46 -8.80
N ASP A 90 -13.99 11.73 -7.54
CA ASP A 90 -12.64 11.63 -7.01
C ASP A 90 -12.44 10.18 -6.58
N GLY A 91 -11.61 9.48 -7.35
CA GLY A 91 -11.28 8.08 -7.14
C GLY A 91 -10.01 7.88 -6.31
N TYR A 92 -9.82 8.68 -5.26
CA TYR A 92 -8.68 8.51 -4.34
C TYR A 92 -8.99 7.42 -3.32
N ASP A 93 -7.97 6.73 -2.85
CA ASP A 93 -8.09 5.62 -1.89
C ASP A 93 -7.00 5.71 -0.80
N GLU A 94 -6.94 4.71 0.07
CA GLU A 94 -5.93 4.66 1.13
C GLU A 94 -4.49 4.61 0.59
N THR A 95 -4.27 4.14 -0.64
CA THR A 95 -2.95 4.18 -1.28
C THR A 95 -2.46 5.61 -1.43
N HIS A 96 -3.35 6.55 -1.79
CA HIS A 96 -3.04 7.96 -1.90
C HIS A 96 -2.71 8.58 -0.53
N VAL A 97 -3.45 8.19 0.51
CA VAL A 97 -3.20 8.64 1.89
C VAL A 97 -1.82 8.17 2.36
N LEU A 98 -1.50 6.89 2.20
CA LEU A 98 -0.24 6.31 2.64
C LEU A 98 0.97 6.95 1.93
N LYS A 99 0.91 7.08 0.60
CA LYS A 99 1.96 7.74 -0.18
C LYS A 99 2.08 9.23 0.19
N GLY A 100 0.95 9.92 0.41
CA GLY A 100 0.93 11.33 0.82
C GLY A 100 1.56 11.57 2.19
N GLN A 101 1.21 10.74 3.19
CA GLN A 101 1.79 10.84 4.54
C GLN A 101 3.30 10.61 4.52
N ARG A 102 3.76 9.63 3.74
CA ARG A 102 5.19 9.34 3.56
C ARG A 102 5.93 10.51 2.94
N TYR A 103 5.41 11.07 1.84
CA TYR A 103 5.97 12.28 1.22
C TYR A 103 6.12 13.41 2.25
N LEU A 104 5.05 13.69 3.02
CA LEU A 104 5.03 14.78 3.99
C LEU A 104 5.99 14.55 5.17
N ALA A 105 6.21 13.30 5.57
CA ALA A 105 7.20 12.97 6.59
C ALA A 105 8.62 13.28 6.10
N LEU A 106 8.96 12.84 4.88
CA LEU A 106 10.27 13.10 4.24
C LEU A 106 10.48 14.61 4.01
N HIS A 107 9.45 15.31 3.54
CA HIS A 107 9.50 16.75 3.33
C HIS A 107 9.70 17.53 4.65
N ARG A 108 9.05 17.10 5.74
CA ARG A 108 9.24 17.69 7.07
C ARG A 108 10.65 17.51 7.63
N MET A 109 11.39 16.49 7.17
CA MET A 109 12.81 16.30 7.50
C MET A 109 13.75 17.17 6.66
N GLY A 110 13.21 18.09 5.83
CA GLY A 110 14.01 19.02 5.03
C GLY A 110 14.52 18.45 3.71
N MET A 111 14.05 17.27 3.30
CA MET A 111 14.41 16.71 2.00
C MET A 111 13.77 17.52 0.86
N LYS A 112 14.55 17.75 -0.21
CA LYS A 112 14.05 18.45 -1.40
C LYS A 112 13.07 17.55 -2.17
N PRO A 113 11.99 18.12 -2.76
CA PRO A 113 10.98 17.35 -3.48
C PRO A 113 11.54 16.37 -4.53
N GLY A 114 12.59 16.77 -5.27
CA GLY A 114 13.24 15.90 -6.26
C GLY A 114 13.88 14.65 -5.65
N SER A 115 14.56 14.77 -4.51
CA SER A 115 15.16 13.63 -3.81
C SER A 115 14.09 12.69 -3.23
N ILE A 116 12.99 13.27 -2.74
CA ILE A 116 11.84 12.50 -2.21
C ILE A 116 11.20 11.69 -3.34
N LYS A 117 10.99 12.29 -4.51
CA LYS A 117 10.42 11.60 -5.69
C LYS A 117 11.24 10.37 -6.05
N VAL A 118 12.57 10.50 -6.09
CA VAL A 118 13.48 9.39 -6.36
C VAL A 118 13.31 8.29 -5.30
N LEU A 119 13.32 8.64 -4.01
CA LEU A 119 13.16 7.66 -2.93
C LEU A 119 11.80 6.95 -2.98
N MET A 120 10.73 7.71 -3.21
CA MET A 120 9.38 7.20 -3.29
C MET A 120 9.16 6.26 -4.48
N ALA A 121 9.92 6.40 -5.57
CA ALA A 121 9.87 5.49 -6.71
C ALA A 121 10.38 4.09 -6.38
N PHE A 122 11.29 3.96 -5.40
CA PHE A 122 11.82 2.66 -4.97
C PHE A 122 10.97 1.99 -3.89
N ASP A 123 10.10 2.75 -3.26
CA ASP A 123 9.51 2.42 -1.96
C ASP A 123 8.32 1.47 -1.98
N ASP A 124 7.83 1.12 -3.17
CA ASP A 124 6.84 0.06 -3.30
C ASP A 124 7.46 -1.32 -3.03
N ALA A 125 8.79 -1.51 -2.97
CA ALA A 125 9.41 -2.82 -2.74
C ALA A 125 9.90 -3.04 -1.30
N VAL A 126 9.55 -4.20 -0.72
CA VAL A 126 10.00 -4.63 0.61
C VAL A 126 11.49 -5.01 0.53
N PRO A 127 12.38 -4.37 1.31
CA PRO A 127 13.78 -4.78 1.37
C PRO A 127 13.86 -6.16 2.05
N ILE A 128 14.46 -7.13 1.37
CA ILE A 128 14.58 -8.51 1.86
C ILE A 128 16.01 -8.82 2.31
N LEU A 129 17.02 -8.20 1.69
CA LEU A 129 18.43 -8.41 2.04
C LEU A 129 19.27 -7.17 1.72
N GLN A 130 20.17 -6.80 2.63
CA GLN A 130 21.24 -5.84 2.40
C GLN A 130 22.56 -6.48 2.83
N ALA A 131 23.47 -6.72 1.88
CA ALA A 131 24.76 -7.35 2.15
C ALA A 131 25.80 -6.98 1.07
N GLY A 132 27.07 -6.82 1.46
CA GLY A 132 28.17 -6.61 0.51
C GLY A 132 28.03 -5.37 -0.39
N GLY A 133 27.35 -4.31 0.09
CA GLY A 133 27.07 -3.12 -0.70
C GLY A 133 25.92 -3.27 -1.71
N VAL A 134 25.19 -4.39 -1.69
CA VAL A 134 24.05 -4.68 -2.57
C VAL A 134 22.76 -4.76 -1.74
N GLU A 135 21.67 -4.20 -2.29
CA GLU A 135 20.32 -4.28 -1.72
C GLU A 135 19.39 -5.07 -2.66
N LEU A 136 18.71 -6.08 -2.11
CA LEU A 136 17.66 -6.85 -2.80
C LEU A 136 16.28 -6.48 -2.25
N ARG A 137 15.39 -6.09 -3.16
CA ARG A 137 14.00 -5.71 -2.84
C ARG A 137 13.04 -6.55 -3.66
N VAL A 138 11.89 -6.89 -3.07
CA VAL A 138 10.82 -7.61 -3.75
C VAL A 138 9.52 -6.82 -3.69
N ILE A 139 8.81 -6.76 -4.82
CA ILE A 139 7.56 -6.03 -4.95
C ILE A 139 6.44 -6.81 -4.23
N PRO A 140 5.73 -6.21 -3.25
CA PRO A 140 4.60 -6.79 -2.53
C PRO A 140 3.40 -6.84 -3.46
N GLY A 141 3.20 -7.97 -4.10
CA GLY A 141 2.16 -8.16 -5.12
C GLY A 141 2.48 -9.30 -6.08
N ILE A 142 3.74 -9.73 -6.12
CA ILE A 142 4.15 -10.94 -6.83
C ILE A 142 3.97 -12.13 -5.89
N SER A 143 3.25 -13.16 -6.36
CA SER A 143 3.16 -14.43 -5.64
C SER A 143 4.56 -15.07 -5.53
N PRO A 144 4.99 -15.52 -4.35
CA PRO A 144 6.28 -16.21 -4.20
C PRO A 144 6.46 -17.39 -5.15
N GLU A 145 5.35 -18.09 -5.45
CA GLU A 145 5.32 -19.25 -6.34
C GLU A 145 5.51 -18.90 -7.82
N ALA A 146 5.26 -17.63 -8.19
CA ALA A 146 5.43 -17.14 -9.55
C ALA A 146 6.87 -16.67 -9.84
N ILE A 147 7.74 -16.64 -8.82
CA ILE A 147 9.11 -16.19 -8.97
C ILE A 147 9.98 -17.37 -9.41
N ASP A 148 10.46 -17.33 -10.65
CA ASP A 148 11.54 -18.21 -11.10
C ASP A 148 12.87 -17.72 -10.49
N VAL A 149 13.23 -18.34 -9.37
CA VAL A 149 14.43 -17.98 -8.58
C VAL A 149 15.70 -18.14 -9.41
N ASP A 150 15.80 -19.20 -10.22
CA ASP A 150 17.00 -19.50 -10.99
C ASP A 150 17.21 -18.48 -12.11
N ALA A 151 16.13 -18.05 -12.77
CA ALA A 151 16.20 -16.98 -13.77
C ALA A 151 16.64 -15.65 -13.16
N VAL A 152 16.11 -15.30 -11.97
CA VAL A 152 16.50 -14.08 -11.25
C VAL A 152 17.98 -14.12 -10.87
N LEU A 153 18.47 -15.24 -10.32
CA LEU A 153 19.87 -15.39 -9.94
C LEU A 153 20.81 -15.22 -11.14
N ARG A 154 20.49 -15.82 -12.29
CA ARG A 154 21.27 -15.64 -13.53
C ARG A 154 21.33 -14.18 -13.97
N ALA A 155 20.23 -13.46 -13.90
CA ALA A 155 20.17 -12.04 -14.27
C ALA A 155 20.98 -11.16 -13.30
N VAL A 156 20.87 -11.41 -11.99
CA VAL A 156 21.62 -10.69 -10.95
C VAL A 156 23.12 -10.94 -11.09
N GLU A 157 23.54 -12.19 -11.29
CA GLU A 157 24.95 -12.53 -11.50
C GLU A 157 25.54 -11.79 -12.72
N ALA A 158 24.84 -11.84 -13.85
CA ALA A 158 25.27 -11.15 -15.06
C ALA A 158 25.42 -9.63 -14.84
N ALA A 159 24.45 -9.00 -14.16
CA ALA A 159 24.49 -7.57 -13.85
C ALA A 159 25.66 -7.20 -12.92
N LEU A 160 25.90 -7.98 -11.87
CA LEU A 160 27.00 -7.74 -10.92
C LEU A 160 28.36 -7.93 -11.58
N ARG A 161 28.56 -8.99 -12.37
CA ARG A 161 29.81 -9.19 -13.14
C ARG A 161 30.07 -8.03 -14.08
N ALA A 162 29.04 -7.55 -14.79
CA ALA A 162 29.16 -6.42 -15.70
C ALA A 162 29.48 -5.10 -14.98
N TYR A 163 29.01 -4.91 -13.74
CA TYR A 163 29.35 -3.74 -12.93
C TYR A 163 30.80 -3.80 -12.44
N VAL A 164 31.23 -4.94 -11.88
CA VAL A 164 32.60 -5.13 -11.38
C VAL A 164 33.63 -4.98 -12.50
N ALA A 165 33.35 -5.45 -13.71
CA ALA A 165 34.25 -5.32 -14.86
C ALA A 165 34.47 -3.86 -15.33
N LYS A 166 33.68 -2.90 -14.83
CA LYS A 166 33.85 -1.46 -15.14
C LYS A 166 34.75 -0.72 -14.15
N GLY A 167 35.03 -1.32 -12.99
CA GLY A 167 35.92 -0.77 -11.95
C GLY A 167 37.34 -1.28 -12.13
#